data_AF-A0A7S2C8N4-F1
#
_entry.id   AF-A0A7S2C8N4-F1
#
_cell.length_a   1.000
_cell.length_b   1.000
_cell.length_c   1.000
_cell.angle_alpha   90.00
_cell.angle_beta   90.00
_cell.angle_gamma   90.00
#
_symmetry.space_group_name_H-M   'P 1'
#
loop_
_entity.id
_entity.type
_entity.pdbx_description
1 polymer ?
#
loop_
_entity_poly.entity_id
_entity_poly.type
_entity_poly.pdbx_seq_one_letter_code
_entity_poly.pdbx_strand_id
1 'polypeptide(L)'
;ASGLLGSGQEGFSYGAAIPGVPTAAPRGVDLDLGGFDLSEAKRAAQGAAAFATGVAFFRGLDGSSKDLGSEDAALFKSLFNASLSDRRAEGELFMPPDSTPEYVEKLRALVAEEEAVRKQQEAHFLSANFERDAPGPLFPSSWAPTTGISSGQAAPRELHARAGYSSRMERTLRDMTPVFSKAGEDGTKYRVYELGSLEVRTVQLHDGKEKIGEVFSGRAPSASAPTQGGADGKDEDVIVRATQYVESSQQTRDAKHPPADIRFYVLFETSAGDCFLTERQGDGATWVQNPEDVEARNSFAKVTRAVDCSALGLTVLDARRLQEEETGRVGPSQAEAGARYAEEAFALALAA
;
A
#
# COMPACT_ATOMS: atom_id res chain seq x y z
N ALA A 1 -11.58 17.08 -55.52
CA ALA A 1 -11.72 15.72 -54.96
C ALA A 1 -12.15 15.89 -53.51
N SER A 2 -13.46 16.02 -53.25
CA SER A 2 -14.34 14.88 -52.90
C SER A 2 -13.79 14.20 -51.64
N GLY A 3 -14.28 14.45 -50.42
CA GLY A 3 -15.66 14.58 -49.99
C GLY A 3 -16.09 13.25 -49.37
N LEU A 4 -16.09 13.14 -48.03
CA LEU A 4 -16.69 12.04 -47.28
C LEU A 4 -16.98 12.50 -45.83
N LEU A 5 -18.14 13.13 -45.68
CA LEU A 5 -18.83 13.33 -44.41
C LEU A 5 -19.62 12.05 -44.14
N GLY A 6 -19.20 11.27 -43.15
CA GLY A 6 -19.93 10.12 -42.63
C GLY A 6 -20.75 10.55 -41.42
N SER A 7 -22.03 10.84 -41.63
CA SER A 7 -23.03 10.99 -40.57
C SER A 7 -23.49 9.61 -40.09
N GLY A 8 -22.95 9.15 -38.97
CA GLY A 8 -23.43 7.96 -38.25
C GLY A 8 -24.59 8.32 -37.33
N GLN A 9 -25.81 7.99 -37.75
CA GLN A 9 -27.01 8.01 -36.91
C GLN A 9 -27.01 6.73 -36.06
N GLU A 10 -26.62 6.82 -34.79
CA GLU A 10 -26.86 5.73 -33.83
C GLU A 10 -28.26 5.88 -33.23
N GLY A 11 -29.17 5.01 -33.68
CA GLY A 11 -30.49 4.86 -33.09
C GLY A 11 -30.38 4.10 -31.78
N PHE A 12 -30.68 4.76 -30.67
CA PHE A 12 -30.95 4.10 -29.39
C PHE A 12 -32.26 3.32 -29.50
N SER A 13 -32.16 2.02 -29.75
CA SER A 13 -33.27 1.07 -29.67
C SER A 13 -33.60 0.79 -28.21
N TYR A 14 -34.62 1.48 -27.69
CA TYR A 14 -35.22 1.13 -26.40
C TYR A 14 -36.03 -0.18 -26.52
N GLY A 15 -35.73 -1.14 -25.64
CA GLY A 15 -36.73 -2.07 -25.10
C GLY A 15 -36.97 -3.37 -25.87
N ALA A 16 -36.08 -4.35 -25.70
CA ALA A 16 -36.48 -5.75 -25.79
C ALA A 16 -36.99 -6.19 -24.41
N ALA A 17 -38.29 -6.48 -24.31
CA ALA A 17 -38.92 -6.98 -23.10
C ALA A 17 -38.37 -8.37 -22.75
N ILE A 18 -37.83 -8.53 -21.54
CA ILE A 18 -37.46 -9.84 -21.00
C ILE A 18 -38.76 -10.61 -20.69
N PRO A 19 -39.06 -11.72 -21.39
CA PRO A 19 -40.24 -12.52 -21.08
C PRO A 19 -39.97 -13.33 -19.80
N GLY A 20 -40.75 -13.08 -18.75
CA GLY A 20 -40.77 -13.95 -17.56
C GLY A 20 -40.60 -13.26 -16.21
N VAL A 21 -40.43 -11.94 -16.13
CA VAL A 21 -40.51 -11.25 -14.84
C VAL A 21 -41.99 -10.97 -14.53
N PRO A 22 -42.58 -11.58 -13.49
CA PRO A 22 -43.95 -11.27 -13.10
C PRO A 22 -44.01 -9.80 -12.68
N THR A 23 -44.75 -9.00 -13.44
CA THR A 23 -45.12 -7.64 -13.07
C THR A 23 -45.94 -7.71 -11.79
N ALA A 24 -45.28 -7.51 -10.65
CA ALA A 24 -45.96 -7.36 -9.37
C ALA A 24 -46.85 -6.11 -9.45
N ALA A 25 -48.17 -6.33 -9.48
CA ALA A 25 -49.14 -5.25 -9.40
C ALA A 25 -48.84 -4.40 -8.15
N PRO A 26 -48.83 -3.06 -8.25
CA PRO A 26 -48.62 -2.21 -7.08
C PRO A 26 -49.71 -2.53 -6.05
N ARG A 27 -49.32 -3.19 -4.95
CA ARG A 27 -50.20 -3.38 -3.81
C ARG A 27 -50.22 -2.07 -3.04
N GLY A 28 -51.33 -1.34 -3.14
CA GLY A 28 -51.59 -0.20 -2.26
C GLY A 28 -51.52 -0.66 -0.81
N VAL A 29 -50.78 0.08 0.01
CA VAL A 29 -50.76 -0.10 1.47
C VAL A 29 -52.01 0.60 1.99
N ASP A 30 -52.97 -0.18 2.47
CA ASP A 30 -54.14 0.36 3.17
C ASP A 30 -53.69 0.86 4.54
N LEU A 31 -53.79 2.17 4.76
CA LEU A 31 -53.45 2.83 6.03
C LEU A 31 -54.71 2.99 6.87
N ASP A 32 -55.45 1.91 7.09
CA ASP A 32 -56.57 1.92 8.02
C ASP A 32 -56.03 2.02 9.46
N LEU A 33 -55.98 3.26 9.96
CA LEU A 33 -55.55 3.59 11.32
C LEU A 33 -56.57 3.19 12.39
N GLY A 34 -57.78 2.76 11.99
CA GLY A 34 -58.84 2.34 12.92
C GLY A 34 -58.61 0.98 13.58
N GLY A 35 -57.68 0.17 13.05
CA GLY A 35 -57.33 -1.15 13.57
C GLY A 35 -56.24 -1.16 14.66
N PHE A 36 -55.63 -0.02 14.98
CA PHE A 36 -54.62 0.06 16.04
C PHE A 36 -55.30 0.22 17.40
N ASP A 37 -55.30 -0.85 18.18
CA ASP A 37 -55.74 -0.82 19.57
C ASP A 37 -54.73 -0.03 20.43
N LEU A 38 -55.04 1.25 20.68
CA LEU A 38 -54.23 2.14 21.52
C LEU A 38 -54.46 1.91 23.03
N SER A 39 -55.27 0.92 23.43
CA SER A 39 -55.56 0.67 24.85
C SER A 39 -54.41 0.00 25.60
N GLU A 40 -53.52 -0.72 24.90
CA GLU A 40 -52.24 -1.24 25.43
C GLU A 40 -51.08 -0.26 25.18
N ALA A 41 -51.26 1.01 25.54
CA ALA A 41 -50.14 1.95 25.60
C ALA A 41 -49.15 1.50 26.71
N LYS A 42 -48.26 0.57 26.37
CA LYS A 42 -47.13 0.15 27.20
C LYS A 42 -46.30 1.42 27.42
N ARG A 43 -46.37 1.99 28.63
CA ARG A 43 -45.56 3.16 29.00
C ARG A 43 -44.11 2.84 28.62
N ALA A 44 -43.63 3.50 27.56
CA ALA A 44 -42.24 3.38 27.14
C ALA A 44 -41.39 3.66 28.38
N ALA A 45 -40.52 2.72 28.73
CA ALA A 45 -39.69 2.84 29.91
C ALA A 45 -38.98 4.21 29.88
N GLN A 46 -39.09 4.96 30.96
CA GLN A 46 -38.51 6.30 31.13
C GLN A 46 -36.96 6.36 30.99
N GLY A 47 -36.31 5.28 30.57
CA GLY A 47 -34.87 5.19 30.33
C GLY A 47 -34.38 5.83 29.03
N ALA A 48 -35.25 6.09 28.05
CA ALA A 48 -34.86 6.69 26.76
C ALA A 48 -34.91 8.23 26.73
N ALA A 49 -35.26 8.89 27.85
CA ALA A 49 -35.51 10.33 27.89
C ALA A 49 -34.23 11.20 27.98
N ALA A 50 -33.03 10.62 27.95
CA ALA A 50 -31.79 11.38 28.15
C ALA A 50 -31.53 12.41 27.04
N PHE A 51 -31.98 12.16 25.80
CA PHE A 51 -31.87 13.09 24.69
C PHE A 51 -33.23 13.27 24.01
N ALA A 52 -33.97 14.29 24.44
CA ALA A 52 -35.28 14.60 23.88
C ALA A 52 -35.21 15.04 22.40
N THR A 53 -34.03 15.44 21.90
CA THR A 53 -33.85 15.88 20.52
C THR A 53 -32.49 15.48 19.95
N GLY A 54 -32.41 15.35 18.62
CA GLY A 54 -31.17 14.99 17.92
C GLY A 54 -30.02 15.98 18.15
N VAL A 55 -30.30 17.27 18.27
CA VAL A 55 -29.27 18.29 18.57
C VAL A 55 -28.67 18.08 19.96
N ALA A 56 -29.50 17.74 20.96
CA ALA A 56 -29.01 17.42 22.30
C ALA A 56 -28.13 16.16 22.28
N PHE A 57 -28.53 15.14 21.52
CA PHE A 57 -27.75 13.91 21.34
C PHE A 57 -26.37 14.17 20.74
N PHE A 58 -26.28 14.84 19.58
CA PHE A 58 -25.00 15.12 18.94
C PHE A 58 -24.12 16.05 19.78
N ARG A 59 -24.70 17.06 20.46
CA ARG A 59 -23.95 17.88 21.42
C ARG A 59 -23.39 17.06 22.58
N GLY A 60 -24.15 16.05 23.04
CA GLY A 60 -23.72 15.08 24.03
C GLY A 60 -22.53 14.24 23.58
N LEU A 61 -22.50 13.80 22.31
CA LEU A 61 -21.40 13.03 21.72
C LEU A 61 -20.13 13.86 21.46
N ASP A 62 -20.31 15.11 21.06
CA ASP A 62 -19.19 16.00 20.76
C ASP A 62 -18.57 16.58 22.04
N GLY A 63 -19.37 16.73 23.10
CA GLY A 63 -18.95 17.21 24.42
C GLY A 63 -18.61 16.08 25.41
N SER A 64 -18.13 16.48 26.58
CA SER A 64 -17.92 15.59 27.72
C SER A 64 -19.17 15.50 28.59
N SER A 65 -20.35 15.27 28.00
CA SER A 65 -21.56 15.09 28.81
C SER A 65 -21.43 13.84 29.67
N LYS A 66 -21.89 13.92 30.92
CA LYS A 66 -21.91 12.79 31.86
C LYS A 66 -23.15 11.90 31.71
N ASP A 67 -24.07 12.30 30.84
CA ASP A 67 -25.38 11.64 30.70
C ASP A 67 -25.29 10.30 29.94
N LEU A 68 -24.23 10.10 29.14
CA LEU A 68 -23.88 8.82 28.54
C LEU A 68 -22.72 8.20 29.31
N GLY A 69 -22.80 6.88 29.54
CA GLY A 69 -21.64 6.12 29.99
C GLY A 69 -20.48 6.32 29.02
N SER A 70 -19.24 6.40 29.54
CA SER A 70 -18.07 6.72 28.71
C SER A 70 -17.85 5.73 27.57
N GLU A 71 -18.22 4.46 27.76
CA GLU A 71 -18.12 3.42 26.74
C GLU A 71 -19.19 3.58 25.65
N ASP A 72 -20.44 3.86 26.04
CA ASP A 72 -21.54 4.07 25.10
C ASP A 72 -21.37 5.33 24.28
N ALA A 73 -20.89 6.40 24.90
CA ALA A 73 -20.53 7.62 24.21
C ALA A 73 -19.46 7.37 23.14
N ALA A 74 -18.45 6.53 23.43
CA ALA A 74 -17.42 6.17 22.46
C ALA A 74 -17.99 5.34 21.29
N LEU A 75 -18.88 4.38 21.57
CA LEU A 75 -19.57 3.58 20.56
C LEU A 75 -20.44 4.45 19.63
N PHE A 76 -21.29 5.30 20.19
CA PHE A 76 -22.14 6.16 19.38
C PHE A 76 -21.32 7.22 18.62
N LYS A 77 -20.20 7.68 19.18
CA LYS A 77 -19.30 8.60 18.49
C LYS A 77 -18.61 7.95 17.28
N SER A 78 -18.26 6.66 17.35
CA SER A 78 -17.71 5.96 16.19
C SER A 78 -18.76 5.75 15.09
N LEU A 79 -19.99 5.38 15.47
CA LEU A 79 -21.11 5.16 14.54
C LEU A 79 -21.61 6.45 13.88
N PHE A 80 -21.74 7.52 14.64
CA PHE A 80 -22.20 8.83 14.17
C PHE A 80 -21.03 9.80 13.97
N ASN A 81 -19.96 9.29 13.35
CA ASN A 81 -18.81 10.10 12.96
C ASN A 81 -19.27 11.25 12.06
N ALA A 82 -18.86 12.47 12.37
CA ALA A 82 -19.36 13.67 11.70
C ALA A 82 -19.01 13.75 10.20
N SER A 83 -17.96 13.05 9.79
CA SER A 83 -17.48 13.03 8.41
C SER A 83 -18.04 11.86 7.60
N LEU A 84 -18.59 10.83 8.25
CA LEU A 84 -19.12 9.61 7.61
C LEU A 84 -20.64 9.50 7.68
N SER A 85 -21.28 10.17 8.64
CA SER A 85 -22.72 10.15 8.85
C SER A 85 -23.35 11.47 8.43
N ASP A 86 -24.21 11.43 7.41
CA ASP A 86 -25.05 12.55 6.98
C ASP A 86 -26.20 12.84 7.95
N ARG A 87 -26.53 11.91 8.84
CA ARG A 87 -27.61 12.02 9.84
C ARG A 87 -27.50 13.23 10.75
N ARG A 88 -26.30 13.78 10.93
CA ARG A 88 -26.10 15.03 11.67
C ARG A 88 -26.78 16.23 11.00
N ALA A 89 -26.93 16.21 9.68
CA ALA A 89 -27.60 17.27 8.93
C ALA A 89 -29.12 17.32 9.19
N GLU A 90 -29.71 16.25 9.74
CA GLU A 90 -31.13 16.20 10.12
C GLU A 90 -31.44 17.06 11.35
N GLY A 91 -30.43 17.42 12.16
CA GLY A 91 -30.57 18.32 13.30
C GLY A 91 -31.60 17.85 14.32
N GLU A 92 -32.67 18.62 14.51
CA GLU A 92 -33.76 18.29 15.46
C GLU A 92 -34.67 17.17 14.96
N LEU A 93 -34.67 16.86 13.65
CA LEU A 93 -35.48 15.78 13.07
C LEU A 93 -34.87 14.39 13.31
N PHE A 94 -33.59 14.35 13.67
CA PHE A 94 -32.92 13.10 14.03
C PHE A 94 -33.51 12.55 15.33
N MET A 95 -34.01 11.33 15.26
CA MET A 95 -34.45 10.57 16.42
C MET A 95 -33.28 9.73 16.94
N PRO A 96 -32.78 9.99 18.16
CA PRO A 96 -31.68 9.20 18.73
C PRO A 96 -32.03 7.71 18.76
N PRO A 97 -31.05 6.82 18.57
CA PRO A 97 -31.27 5.39 18.68
C PRO A 97 -31.70 5.02 20.12
N ASP A 98 -32.36 3.89 20.26
CA ASP A 98 -32.72 3.36 21.56
C ASP A 98 -31.45 3.17 22.43
N SER A 99 -31.50 3.66 23.67
CA SER A 99 -30.40 3.54 24.64
C SER A 99 -30.64 2.42 25.65
N THR A 100 -31.60 1.52 25.40
CA THR A 100 -31.79 0.32 26.21
C THR A 100 -30.52 -0.55 26.20
N PRO A 101 -30.12 -1.16 27.34
CA PRO A 101 -28.93 -2.01 27.42
C PRO A 101 -28.92 -3.13 26.38
N GLU A 102 -30.08 -3.74 26.11
CA GLU A 102 -30.22 -4.83 25.13
C GLU A 102 -29.91 -4.36 23.70
N TYR A 103 -30.37 -3.16 23.32
CA TYR A 103 -30.07 -2.58 22.01
C TYR A 103 -28.60 -2.22 21.89
N VAL A 104 -28.03 -1.59 22.93
CA VAL A 104 -26.62 -1.21 22.97
C VAL A 104 -25.70 -2.43 22.90
N GLU A 105 -26.01 -3.51 23.62
CA GLU A 105 -25.27 -4.78 23.52
C GLU A 105 -25.32 -5.37 22.11
N LYS A 106 -26.51 -5.38 21.48
CA LYS A 106 -26.65 -5.81 20.08
C LYS A 106 -25.81 -4.95 19.14
N LEU A 107 -25.80 -3.63 19.36
CA LEU A 107 -25.02 -2.69 18.56
C LEU A 107 -23.50 -2.92 18.72
N ARG A 108 -23.03 -3.18 19.94
CA ARG A 108 -21.63 -3.57 20.20
C ARG A 108 -21.26 -4.85 19.46
N ALA A 109 -22.13 -5.86 19.49
CA ALA A 109 -21.90 -7.10 18.75
C ALA A 109 -21.77 -6.85 17.24
N LEU A 110 -22.66 -6.05 16.65
CA LEU A 110 -22.59 -5.68 15.22
C LEU A 110 -21.32 -4.88 14.88
N VAL A 111 -20.92 -3.92 15.72
CA VAL A 111 -19.68 -3.15 15.51
C VAL A 111 -18.45 -4.04 15.62
N ALA A 112 -18.45 -5.03 16.52
CA ALA A 112 -17.37 -6.00 16.62
C ALA A 112 -17.30 -6.91 15.38
N GLU A 113 -18.44 -7.32 14.82
CA GLU A 113 -18.50 -8.05 13.55
C GLU A 113 -17.94 -7.21 12.39
N GLU A 114 -18.32 -5.93 12.29
CA GLU A 114 -17.80 -5.01 11.29
C GLU A 114 -16.28 -4.80 11.41
N GLU A 115 -15.78 -4.63 12.64
CA GLU A 115 -14.34 -4.51 12.89
C GLU A 115 -13.59 -5.79 12.47
N ALA A 116 -14.18 -6.97 12.69
CA ALA A 116 -13.61 -8.22 12.24
C ALA A 116 -13.52 -8.29 10.70
N VAL A 117 -14.56 -7.85 9.99
CA VAL A 117 -14.55 -7.76 8.52
C VAL A 117 -13.49 -6.77 8.04
N ARG A 118 -13.38 -5.61 8.69
CA ARG A 118 -12.35 -4.60 8.36
C ARG A 118 -10.94 -5.16 8.52
N LYS A 119 -10.67 -5.91 9.60
CA LYS A 119 -9.39 -6.59 9.80
C LYS A 119 -9.11 -7.65 8.73
N GLN A 120 -10.14 -8.38 8.29
CA GLN A 120 -10.01 -9.35 7.20
C GLN A 120 -9.71 -8.65 5.86
N GLN A 121 -10.40 -7.54 5.57
CA GLN A 121 -10.13 -6.71 4.39
C GLN A 121 -8.70 -6.17 4.40
N GLU A 122 -8.27 -5.59 5.52
CA GLU A 122 -6.90 -5.09 5.68
C GLU A 122 -5.86 -6.22 5.51
N ALA A 123 -6.05 -7.36 6.19
CA ALA A 123 -5.16 -8.50 6.06
C ALA A 123 -5.09 -9.04 4.63
N HIS A 124 -6.23 -9.13 3.93
CA HIS A 124 -6.26 -9.58 2.55
C HIS A 124 -5.57 -8.57 1.63
N PHE A 125 -5.89 -7.27 1.77
CA PHE A 125 -5.26 -6.20 1.01
C PHE A 125 -3.74 -6.16 1.20
N LEU A 126 -3.25 -6.44 2.42
CA LEU A 126 -1.82 -6.49 2.74
C LEU A 126 -1.19 -7.85 2.44
N SER A 127 -1.88 -8.79 1.80
CA SER A 127 -1.35 -10.12 1.45
C SER A 127 -0.86 -10.17 0.01
N ALA A 128 0.19 -10.93 -0.30
CA ALA A 128 0.70 -11.10 -1.67
C ALA A 128 -0.36 -11.54 -2.70
N ASN A 129 -1.46 -12.14 -2.25
CA ASN A 129 -2.54 -12.66 -3.08
C ASN A 129 -3.58 -11.61 -3.52
N PHE A 130 -3.54 -10.39 -2.98
CA PHE A 130 -4.46 -9.34 -3.43
C PHE A 130 -4.12 -8.89 -4.84
N GLU A 131 -5.11 -8.93 -5.72
CA GLU A 131 -5.03 -8.48 -7.10
C GLU A 131 -5.85 -7.20 -7.29
N ARG A 132 -5.21 -6.14 -7.81
CA ARG A 132 -5.86 -4.82 -7.98
C ARG A 132 -7.09 -4.87 -8.88
N ASP A 133 -7.06 -5.71 -9.91
CA ASP A 133 -8.12 -5.84 -10.90
C ASP A 133 -9.19 -6.86 -10.48
N ALA A 134 -8.89 -7.69 -9.46
CA ALA A 134 -9.78 -8.69 -8.91
C ALA A 134 -9.67 -8.71 -7.37
N PRO A 135 -10.10 -7.62 -6.69
CA PRO A 135 -9.87 -7.44 -5.25
C PRO A 135 -10.54 -8.51 -4.37
N GLY A 136 -11.48 -9.27 -4.92
CA GLY A 136 -12.17 -10.35 -4.24
C GLY A 136 -13.45 -9.92 -3.52
N PRO A 137 -14.18 -10.88 -2.93
CA PRO A 137 -15.51 -10.65 -2.37
C PRO A 137 -15.51 -9.86 -1.06
N LEU A 138 -14.33 -9.67 -0.44
CA LEU A 138 -14.21 -8.86 0.77
C LEU A 138 -14.33 -7.36 0.48
N PHE A 139 -14.27 -6.93 -0.78
CA PHE A 139 -14.31 -5.51 -1.16
C PHE A 139 -15.58 -5.18 -1.94
N PRO A 140 -15.99 -3.90 -1.97
CA PRO A 140 -17.10 -3.47 -2.79
C PRO A 140 -16.92 -3.87 -4.25
N SER A 141 -18.00 -4.33 -4.90
CA SER A 141 -17.96 -4.71 -6.32
C SER A 141 -17.58 -3.56 -7.25
N SER A 142 -17.74 -2.32 -6.81
CA SER A 142 -17.31 -1.10 -7.51
C SER A 142 -15.79 -0.92 -7.59
N TRP A 143 -15.01 -1.72 -6.85
CA TRP A 143 -13.56 -1.73 -6.96
C TRP A 143 -13.07 -2.50 -8.17
N ALA A 144 -13.81 -3.52 -8.61
CA ALA A 144 -13.51 -4.23 -9.84
C ALA A 144 -13.70 -3.30 -11.05
N PRO A 145 -12.79 -3.32 -12.04
CA PRO A 145 -12.89 -2.47 -13.22
C PRO A 145 -14.19 -2.76 -13.98
N THR A 146 -15.03 -1.73 -14.15
CA THR A 146 -16.35 -1.85 -14.79
C THR A 146 -16.24 -2.12 -16.30
N THR A 147 -15.08 -1.84 -16.88
CA THR A 147 -14.84 -2.06 -18.30
C THR A 147 -13.78 -3.14 -18.44
N GLY A 148 -14.19 -4.28 -18.99
CA GLY A 148 -13.30 -5.39 -19.36
C GLY A 148 -12.43 -5.06 -20.57
N ILE A 149 -11.92 -3.81 -20.65
CA ILE A 149 -10.83 -3.50 -21.56
C ILE A 149 -9.67 -4.32 -21.02
N SER A 150 -9.40 -5.42 -21.72
CA SER A 150 -8.38 -6.38 -21.38
C SER A 150 -7.04 -5.66 -21.48
N SER A 151 -6.66 -4.92 -20.44
CA SER A 151 -5.28 -4.57 -20.18
C SER A 151 -4.54 -5.91 -20.27
N GLY A 152 -3.72 -6.05 -21.32
CA GLY A 152 -3.23 -7.35 -21.77
C GLY A 152 -2.78 -8.16 -20.57
N GLN A 153 -3.29 -9.39 -20.43
CA GLN A 153 -3.08 -10.26 -19.28
C GLN A 153 -1.59 -10.28 -18.92
N ALA A 154 -1.21 -9.45 -17.95
CA ALA A 154 0.10 -9.53 -17.35
C ALA A 154 0.10 -10.87 -16.61
N ALA A 155 1.12 -11.69 -16.83
CA ALA A 155 1.28 -12.92 -16.07
C ALA A 155 1.19 -12.58 -14.56
N PRO A 156 0.55 -13.45 -13.75
CA PRO A 156 0.49 -13.27 -12.31
C PRO A 156 1.89 -12.96 -11.77
N ARG A 157 2.04 -11.80 -11.11
CA ARG A 157 3.30 -11.42 -10.49
C ARG A 157 3.39 -12.12 -9.14
N GLU A 158 4.44 -12.91 -8.93
CA GLU A 158 4.75 -13.46 -7.62
C GLU A 158 5.33 -12.34 -6.75
N LEU A 159 4.60 -11.96 -5.70
CA LEU A 159 4.99 -10.87 -4.80
C LEU A 159 5.57 -11.43 -3.51
N HIS A 160 6.70 -10.87 -3.07
CA HIS A 160 7.40 -11.30 -1.86
C HIS A 160 7.51 -10.16 -0.86
N ALA A 161 7.03 -10.37 0.36
CA ALA A 161 7.07 -9.38 1.43
C ALA A 161 8.51 -9.03 1.81
N ARG A 162 8.77 -7.73 2.06
CA ARG A 162 10.09 -7.17 2.39
C ARG A 162 9.99 -6.33 3.65
N ALA A 163 10.11 -7.01 4.79
CA ALA A 163 10.16 -6.35 6.08
C ALA A 163 11.35 -5.38 6.16
N GLY A 164 11.17 -4.23 6.83
CA GLY A 164 12.22 -3.24 7.08
C GLY A 164 12.27 -2.06 6.12
N TYR A 165 11.46 -2.04 5.05
CA TYR A 165 11.41 -0.93 4.10
C TYR A 165 10.45 0.20 4.49
N SER A 166 9.52 -0.03 5.41
CA SER A 166 8.44 0.91 5.73
C SER A 166 8.97 2.30 6.13
N SER A 167 9.99 2.37 6.98
CA SER A 167 10.56 3.65 7.44
C SER A 167 11.20 4.47 6.32
N ARG A 168 11.80 3.82 5.32
CA ARG A 168 12.40 4.48 4.15
C ARG A 168 11.34 4.98 3.17
N MET A 169 10.19 4.32 3.12
CA MET A 169 9.12 4.63 2.16
C MET A 169 8.27 5.84 2.58
N GLU A 170 8.09 6.13 3.87
CA GLU A 170 7.20 7.20 4.34
C GLU A 170 7.47 8.57 3.68
N ARG A 171 8.74 8.92 3.44
CA ARG A 171 9.08 10.18 2.76
C ARG A 171 8.80 10.10 1.28
N THR A 172 9.22 9.02 0.63
CA THR A 172 9.06 8.83 -0.83
C THR A 172 7.59 8.84 -1.23
N LEU A 173 6.71 8.21 -0.44
CA LEU A 173 5.28 8.13 -0.74
C LEU A 173 4.56 9.47 -0.75
N ARG A 174 5.05 10.49 -0.02
CA ARG A 174 4.40 11.82 0.03
C ARG A 174 4.32 12.51 -1.32
N ASP A 175 5.30 12.26 -2.19
CA ASP A 175 5.39 12.89 -3.50
C ASP A 175 4.95 11.94 -4.63
N MET A 176 4.55 10.71 -4.30
CA MET A 176 4.12 9.71 -5.27
C MET A 176 2.60 9.72 -5.45
N THR A 177 2.17 9.45 -6.68
CA THR A 177 0.76 9.18 -6.98
C THR A 177 0.52 7.67 -6.89
N PRO A 178 -0.48 7.21 -6.13
CA PRO A 178 -0.79 5.79 -6.05
C PRO A 178 -1.34 5.29 -7.39
N VAL A 179 -0.89 4.11 -7.80
CA VAL A 179 -1.41 3.41 -8.99
C VAL A 179 -2.78 2.77 -8.73
N PHE A 180 -3.11 2.55 -7.47
CA PHE A 180 -4.43 2.11 -7.02
C PHE A 180 -4.81 2.92 -5.79
N SER A 181 -6.01 3.48 -5.78
CA SER A 181 -6.54 4.24 -4.63
C SER A 181 -8.04 4.06 -4.58
N LYS A 182 -8.52 3.37 -3.56
CA LYS A 182 -9.95 3.12 -3.33
C LYS A 182 -10.30 3.33 -1.87
N ALA A 183 -11.56 3.64 -1.60
CA ALA A 183 -12.09 3.77 -0.25
C ALA A 183 -13.14 2.68 0.00
N GLY A 184 -13.12 2.13 1.21
CA GLY A 184 -14.19 1.30 1.76
C GLY A 184 -15.40 2.14 2.16
N GLU A 185 -16.49 1.46 2.52
CA GLU A 185 -17.73 2.10 3.00
C GLU A 185 -17.54 2.85 4.32
N ASP A 186 -16.58 2.41 5.13
CA ASP A 186 -16.17 3.02 6.40
C ASP A 186 -15.21 4.22 6.22
N GLY A 187 -14.93 4.62 4.97
CA GLY A 187 -13.99 5.68 4.63
C GLY A 187 -12.51 5.28 4.72
N THR A 188 -12.19 4.02 5.04
CA THR A 188 -10.82 3.52 5.03
C THR A 188 -10.27 3.52 3.61
N LYS A 189 -9.15 4.21 3.39
CA LYS A 189 -8.49 4.30 2.08
C LYS A 189 -7.38 3.27 1.97
N TYR A 190 -7.41 2.51 0.88
CA TYR A 190 -6.43 1.49 0.54
C TYR A 190 -5.69 1.96 -0.71
N ARG A 191 -4.37 2.02 -0.64
CA ARG A 191 -3.54 2.51 -1.75
C ARG A 191 -2.39 1.57 -2.06
N VAL A 192 -2.11 1.45 -3.36
CA VAL A 192 -0.93 0.77 -3.87
C VAL A 192 -0.07 1.77 -4.62
N TYR A 193 1.20 1.81 -4.30
CA TYR A 193 2.23 2.60 -4.99
C TYR A 193 3.22 1.66 -5.65
N GLU A 194 3.67 1.99 -6.85
CA GLU A 194 4.74 1.25 -7.54
C GLU A 194 6.00 2.10 -7.57
N LEU A 195 7.10 1.56 -7.06
CA LEU A 195 8.43 2.17 -7.09
C LEU A 195 9.41 1.16 -7.69
N GLY A 196 9.65 1.25 -9.01
CA GLY A 196 10.49 0.29 -9.70
C GLY A 196 9.86 -1.11 -9.67
N SER A 197 10.55 -2.06 -9.03
CA SER A 197 10.03 -3.43 -8.83
C SER A 197 9.34 -3.63 -7.46
N LEU A 198 9.22 -2.56 -6.67
CA LEU A 198 8.53 -2.59 -5.39
C LEU A 198 7.07 -2.17 -5.53
N GLU A 199 6.22 -2.87 -4.79
CA GLU A 199 4.83 -2.53 -4.57
C GLU A 199 4.62 -2.19 -3.09
N VAL A 200 4.22 -0.96 -2.80
CA VAL A 200 3.98 -0.50 -1.43
C VAL A 200 2.49 -0.37 -1.18
N ARG A 201 1.98 -1.06 -0.18
CA ARG A 201 0.58 -1.03 0.19
C ARG A 201 0.37 -0.25 1.48
N THR A 202 -0.54 0.71 1.43
CA THR A 202 -0.88 1.55 2.57
C THR A 202 -2.35 1.50 2.89
N VAL A 203 -2.64 1.69 4.18
CA VAL A 203 -3.99 1.80 4.71
C VAL A 203 -4.08 3.11 5.49
N GLN A 204 -5.15 3.86 5.24
CA GLN A 204 -5.46 5.08 5.96
C GLN A 204 -6.90 4.98 6.46
N LEU A 205 -7.05 4.80 7.77
CA LEU A 205 -8.35 4.95 8.43
C LEU A 205 -8.90 6.36 8.19
N HIS A 206 -10.21 6.49 8.23
CA HIS A 206 -10.88 7.78 8.09
C HIS A 206 -10.32 8.82 9.09
N ASP A 207 -9.96 10.01 8.60
CA ASP A 207 -9.23 11.08 9.31
C ASP A 207 -7.90 10.65 9.99
N GLY A 208 -7.41 9.45 9.72
CA GLY A 208 -6.17 8.90 10.24
C GLY A 208 -4.95 9.29 9.40
N LYS A 209 -3.77 9.04 9.96
CA LYS A 209 -2.52 9.07 9.18
C LYS A 209 -2.45 7.82 8.31
N GLU A 210 -2.03 8.00 7.07
CA GLU A 210 -1.67 6.89 6.19
C GLU A 210 -0.53 6.09 6.81
N LYS A 211 -0.67 4.77 6.85
CA LYS A 211 0.32 3.84 7.36
C LYS A 211 0.70 2.87 6.26
N ILE A 212 2.00 2.61 6.14
CA ILE A 212 2.50 1.53 5.30
C ILE A 212 2.17 0.22 6.02
N GLY A 213 1.39 -0.62 5.36
CA GLY A 213 1.05 -1.95 5.87
C GLY A 213 2.10 -2.97 5.45
N GLU A 214 2.39 -3.07 4.16
CA GLU A 214 3.33 -4.05 3.62
C GLU A 214 4.05 -3.53 2.38
N VAL A 215 5.29 -4.00 2.17
CA VAL A 215 6.09 -3.72 0.98
C VAL A 215 6.44 -5.04 0.29
N PHE A 216 6.10 -5.17 -0.98
CA PHE A 216 6.39 -6.33 -1.79
C PHE A 216 7.46 -6.03 -2.84
N SER A 217 8.20 -7.07 -3.24
CA SER A 217 9.04 -7.08 -4.42
C SER A 217 8.53 -8.12 -5.40
N GLY A 218 8.51 -7.79 -6.70
CA GLY A 218 8.11 -8.71 -7.76
C GLY A 218 9.14 -9.78 -8.12
N ARG A 219 10.32 -9.79 -7.48
CA ARG A 219 11.33 -10.83 -7.67
C ARG A 219 11.33 -11.78 -6.49
N ALA A 220 11.36 -13.07 -6.81
CA ALA A 220 11.66 -14.11 -5.84
C ALA A 220 12.89 -13.71 -5.01
N PRO A 221 12.88 -13.91 -3.68
CA PRO A 221 14.10 -13.91 -2.91
C PRO A 221 15.04 -14.83 -3.65
N SER A 222 16.22 -14.33 -4.00
CA SER A 222 17.29 -15.19 -4.48
C SER A 222 17.37 -16.32 -3.47
N ALA A 223 16.95 -17.53 -3.86
CA ALA A 223 16.96 -18.68 -2.96
C ALA A 223 18.34 -18.68 -2.35
N SER A 224 18.42 -18.43 -1.04
CA SER A 224 19.67 -18.14 -0.37
C SER A 224 20.61 -19.28 -0.69
N ALA A 225 21.55 -19.01 -1.61
CA ALA A 225 22.49 -20.03 -2.03
C ALA A 225 23.19 -20.45 -0.75
N PRO A 226 23.25 -21.77 -0.46
CA PRO A 226 23.62 -22.28 0.85
C PRO A 226 24.86 -21.54 1.36
N THR A 227 24.65 -20.80 2.44
CA THR A 227 25.65 -19.94 3.05
C THR A 227 26.90 -20.76 3.33
N GLN A 228 27.98 -20.42 2.63
CA GLN A 228 29.36 -20.73 2.99
C GLN A 228 29.75 -22.22 3.03
N GLY A 229 30.44 -22.63 1.96
CA GLY A 229 31.25 -23.85 1.96
C GLY A 229 32.23 -23.96 0.78
N GLY A 230 31.99 -23.27 -0.35
CA GLY A 230 32.90 -23.32 -1.50
C GLY A 230 32.96 -21.99 -2.24
N ALA A 231 33.83 -21.09 -1.77
CA ALA A 231 34.08 -19.80 -2.42
C ALA A 231 34.84 -19.93 -3.77
N ASP A 232 35.42 -21.09 -4.06
CA ASP A 232 36.35 -21.27 -5.19
C ASP A 232 35.69 -21.36 -6.56
N GLY A 233 34.38 -21.59 -6.64
CA GLY A 233 33.74 -21.95 -7.92
C GLY A 233 33.30 -20.79 -8.81
N LYS A 234 33.27 -19.55 -8.30
CA LYS A 234 32.63 -18.40 -8.99
C LYS A 234 33.57 -17.26 -9.32
N ASP A 235 34.83 -17.37 -8.95
CA ASP A 235 35.83 -16.32 -9.20
C ASP A 235 36.16 -16.22 -10.70
N GLU A 236 36.01 -17.31 -11.45
CA GLU A 236 36.17 -17.33 -12.92
C GLU A 236 34.93 -16.88 -13.69
N ASP A 237 33.81 -16.58 -13.03
CA ASP A 237 32.59 -16.12 -13.70
C ASP A 237 32.86 -14.78 -14.40
N VAL A 238 32.46 -14.68 -15.67
CA VAL A 238 32.65 -13.48 -16.48
C VAL A 238 31.58 -12.45 -16.14
N ILE A 239 32.01 -11.24 -15.78
CA ILE A 239 31.16 -10.08 -15.59
C ILE A 239 30.71 -9.58 -16.97
N VAL A 240 29.40 -9.55 -17.20
CA VAL A 240 28.79 -9.09 -18.45
C VAL A 240 28.22 -7.69 -18.35
N ARG A 241 27.93 -7.18 -17.14
CA ARG A 241 27.43 -5.82 -16.96
C ARG A 241 27.93 -5.24 -15.64
N ALA A 242 28.30 -3.97 -15.67
CA ALA A 242 28.57 -3.18 -14.46
C ALA A 242 27.65 -1.97 -14.43
N THR A 243 27.01 -1.71 -13.29
CA THR A 243 26.16 -0.53 -13.09
C THR A 243 26.55 0.17 -11.81
N GLN A 244 26.89 1.46 -11.91
CA GLN A 244 27.19 2.31 -10.77
C GLN A 244 25.93 3.04 -10.32
N TYR A 245 25.70 3.02 -9.02
CA TYR A 245 24.56 3.64 -8.36
C TYR A 245 25.01 4.66 -7.32
N VAL A 246 24.16 5.66 -7.11
CA VAL A 246 24.23 6.57 -5.98
C VAL A 246 22.90 6.56 -5.23
N GLU A 247 22.95 6.38 -3.92
CA GLU A 247 21.79 6.45 -3.04
C GLU A 247 22.00 7.51 -1.97
N SER A 248 20.91 8.19 -1.58
CA SER A 248 20.92 9.05 -0.40
C SER A 248 20.40 8.25 0.78
N SER A 249 21.23 8.09 1.81
CA SER A 249 20.77 7.50 3.06
C SER A 249 19.75 8.46 3.68
N GLN A 250 18.50 8.01 3.75
CA GLN A 250 17.40 8.81 4.29
C GLN A 250 17.39 8.79 5.82
N GLN A 251 18.56 8.66 6.46
CA GLN A 251 18.64 8.68 7.91
C GLN A 251 18.02 9.99 8.41
N THR A 252 17.13 9.88 9.39
CA THR A 252 16.21 10.93 9.84
C THR A 252 16.93 12.25 9.95
N ARG A 253 16.51 13.22 9.12
CA ARG A 253 16.96 14.62 9.19
C ARG A 253 16.45 15.23 10.49
N ASP A 254 17.07 14.89 11.62
CA ASP A 254 17.04 15.81 12.75
C ASP A 254 17.84 17.04 12.32
N ALA A 255 17.30 18.23 12.58
CA ALA A 255 17.87 19.52 12.18
C ALA A 255 19.28 19.80 12.73
N LYS A 256 19.85 18.87 13.51
CA LYS A 256 21.20 18.92 14.09
C LYS A 256 22.20 17.98 13.40
N HIS A 257 21.78 17.14 12.44
CA HIS A 257 22.66 16.15 11.84
C HIS A 257 23.24 16.58 10.49
N PRO A 258 24.47 16.11 10.18
CA PRO A 258 25.22 16.45 8.96
C PRO A 258 24.44 16.13 7.67
N PRO A 259 24.89 16.65 6.51
CA PRO A 259 24.29 16.36 5.20
C PRO A 259 24.03 14.85 5.02
N ALA A 260 22.96 14.53 4.30
CA ALA A 260 22.56 13.16 4.04
C ALA A 260 23.76 12.33 3.58
N ASP A 261 23.98 11.17 4.21
CA ASP A 261 25.07 10.28 3.88
C ASP A 261 24.80 9.70 2.47
N ILE A 262 25.60 10.13 1.50
CA ILE A 262 25.49 9.70 0.10
C ILE A 262 26.36 8.46 -0.04
N ARG A 263 25.77 7.36 -0.49
CA ARG A 263 26.46 6.10 -0.71
C ARG A 263 26.56 5.81 -2.19
N PHE A 264 27.72 5.32 -2.59
CA PHE A 264 27.99 4.90 -3.95
C PHE A 264 28.32 3.41 -3.92
N TYR A 265 27.76 2.67 -4.88
CA TYR A 265 28.00 1.25 -5.01
C TYR A 265 28.01 0.84 -6.47
N VAL A 266 28.64 -0.29 -6.75
CA VAL A 266 28.66 -0.90 -8.08
C VAL A 266 28.01 -2.27 -7.99
N LEU A 267 27.10 -2.54 -8.91
CA LEU A 267 26.51 -3.85 -9.13
C LEU A 267 27.13 -4.48 -10.37
N PHE A 268 27.82 -5.59 -10.19
CA PHE A 268 28.32 -6.44 -11.26
C PHE A 268 27.34 -7.58 -11.50
N GLU A 269 27.04 -7.86 -12.76
CA GLU A 269 26.22 -9.00 -13.18
C GLU A 269 27.08 -9.92 -14.02
N THR A 270 27.04 -11.22 -13.75
CA THR A 270 27.81 -12.23 -14.48
C THR A 270 26.99 -12.89 -15.57
N SER A 271 27.68 -13.58 -16.49
CA SER A 271 27.06 -14.38 -17.54
C SER A 271 26.15 -15.49 -17.01
N ALA A 272 26.37 -15.94 -15.78
CA ALA A 272 25.54 -16.92 -15.10
C ALA A 272 24.26 -16.31 -14.49
N GLY A 273 24.10 -14.98 -14.52
CA GLY A 273 22.97 -14.26 -13.94
C GLY A 273 23.12 -13.96 -12.45
N ASP A 274 24.27 -14.29 -11.84
CA ASP A 274 24.61 -13.86 -10.49
C ASP A 274 24.88 -12.35 -10.46
N CYS A 275 24.61 -11.73 -9.32
CA CYS A 275 24.86 -10.32 -9.07
C CYS A 275 25.84 -10.16 -7.89
N PHE A 276 26.74 -9.20 -7.98
CA PHE A 276 27.68 -8.88 -6.91
C PHE A 276 27.64 -7.39 -6.66
N LEU A 277 27.29 -7.00 -5.43
CA LEU A 277 27.30 -5.63 -5.00
C LEU A 277 28.60 -5.36 -4.25
N THR A 278 29.29 -4.29 -4.62
CA THR A 278 30.42 -3.79 -3.87
C THR A 278 30.31 -2.29 -3.60
N GLU A 279 30.70 -1.90 -2.40
CA GLU A 279 30.65 -0.52 -1.93
C GLU A 279 31.66 -0.32 -0.81
N ARG A 280 32.01 0.93 -0.51
CA ARG A 280 32.84 1.24 0.66
C ARG A 280 31.97 1.79 1.78
N GLN A 281 31.95 1.11 2.92
CA GLN A 281 31.22 1.51 4.12
C GLN A 281 32.18 1.53 5.30
N GLY A 282 32.25 2.68 5.99
CA GLY A 282 33.12 2.83 7.15
C GLY A 282 34.59 2.60 6.79
N ASP A 283 35.19 1.62 7.46
CA ASP A 283 36.63 1.37 7.39
C ASP A 283 37.05 0.48 6.21
N GLY A 284 36.12 -0.04 5.40
CA GLY A 284 36.47 -0.96 4.32
C GLY A 284 35.46 -1.08 3.20
N ALA A 285 35.87 -1.79 2.15
CA ALA A 285 35.00 -2.18 1.05
C ALA A 285 34.26 -3.47 1.41
N THR A 286 32.96 -3.54 1.11
CA THR A 286 32.12 -4.72 1.31
C THR A 286 31.87 -5.40 -0.04
N TRP A 287 31.68 -6.72 0.02
CA TRP A 287 31.35 -7.56 -1.13
C TRP A 287 30.17 -8.44 -0.78
N VAL A 288 29.05 -8.26 -1.46
CA VAL A 288 27.81 -9.00 -1.21
C VAL A 288 27.38 -9.69 -2.49
N GLN A 289 27.46 -11.02 -2.47
CA GLN A 289 26.93 -11.85 -3.55
C GLN A 289 25.41 -11.98 -3.42
N ASN A 290 24.70 -11.81 -4.53
CA ASN A 290 23.26 -11.92 -4.69
C ASN A 290 22.50 -11.23 -3.54
N PRO A 291 22.67 -9.89 -3.37
CA PRO A 291 22.01 -9.20 -2.28
C PRO A 291 20.50 -9.39 -2.41
N GLU A 292 19.86 -9.95 -1.37
CA GLU A 292 18.42 -10.24 -1.37
C GLU A 292 17.56 -8.99 -1.61
N ASP A 293 18.15 -7.83 -1.36
CA ASP A 293 17.53 -6.53 -1.22
C ASP A 293 17.95 -5.56 -2.35
N VAL A 294 18.72 -6.06 -3.34
CA VAL A 294 19.33 -5.24 -4.41
C VAL A 294 18.31 -4.46 -5.21
N GLU A 295 17.17 -5.04 -5.54
CA GLU A 295 16.14 -4.36 -6.32
C GLU A 295 15.45 -3.26 -5.54
N ALA A 296 15.17 -3.55 -4.28
CA ALA A 296 14.58 -2.59 -3.38
C ALA A 296 15.52 -1.39 -3.21
N ARG A 297 16.80 -1.67 -3.00
CA ARG A 297 17.88 -0.67 -2.93
C ARG A 297 18.00 0.13 -4.22
N ASN A 298 18.05 -0.53 -5.37
CA ASN A 298 18.10 0.10 -6.70
C ASN A 298 16.90 1.01 -6.96
N SER A 299 15.72 0.70 -6.40
CA SER A 299 14.52 1.53 -6.52
C SER A 299 14.61 2.87 -5.77
N PHE A 300 15.52 2.98 -4.80
CA PHE A 300 15.86 4.24 -4.13
C PHE A 300 17.12 4.92 -4.67
N ALA A 301 17.90 4.19 -5.45
CA ALA A 301 19.15 4.69 -5.99
C ALA A 301 18.94 5.31 -7.37
N LYS A 302 19.88 6.16 -7.76
CA LYS A 302 20.01 6.68 -9.11
C LYS A 302 21.18 5.99 -9.80
N VAL A 303 20.94 5.49 -11.01
CA VAL A 303 22.03 5.02 -11.88
C VAL A 303 22.85 6.22 -12.33
N THR A 304 24.16 6.20 -12.07
CA THR A 304 25.10 7.23 -12.57
C THR A 304 25.77 6.79 -13.85
N ARG A 305 26.12 5.50 -13.97
CA ARG A 305 26.80 4.90 -15.13
C ARG A 305 26.39 3.43 -15.28
N ALA A 306 26.39 2.93 -16.51
CA ALA A 306 26.20 1.52 -16.81
C ALA A 306 27.00 1.15 -18.07
N VAL A 307 27.57 -0.04 -18.10
CA VAL A 307 28.35 -0.54 -19.25
C VAL A 307 28.17 -2.05 -19.41
N ASP A 308 28.12 -2.50 -20.67
CA ASP A 308 28.16 -3.91 -21.06
C ASP A 308 29.63 -4.35 -21.18
N CYS A 309 30.03 -5.35 -20.39
CA CYS A 309 31.39 -5.85 -20.28
C CYS A 309 31.57 -7.23 -20.93
N SER A 310 30.56 -7.75 -21.64
CA SER A 310 30.55 -9.12 -22.15
C SER A 310 31.72 -9.47 -23.07
N ALA A 311 32.33 -8.47 -23.71
CA ALA A 311 33.49 -8.66 -24.60
C ALA A 311 34.86 -8.57 -23.89
N LEU A 312 34.91 -8.12 -22.64
CA LEU A 312 36.16 -7.75 -21.97
C LEU A 312 36.82 -8.92 -21.23
N GLY A 313 36.07 -10.00 -20.98
CA GLY A 313 36.57 -11.14 -20.20
C GLY A 313 36.88 -10.81 -18.74
N LEU A 314 36.36 -9.69 -18.22
CA LEU A 314 36.52 -9.29 -16.83
C LEU A 314 35.88 -10.36 -15.93
N THR A 315 36.63 -10.86 -14.95
CA THR A 315 36.15 -11.92 -14.04
C THR A 315 35.73 -11.38 -12.67
N VAL A 316 34.96 -12.16 -11.92
CA VAL A 316 34.65 -11.86 -10.52
C VAL A 316 35.93 -11.76 -9.66
N LEU A 317 36.96 -12.56 -9.95
CA LEU A 317 38.25 -12.50 -9.28
C LEU A 317 38.91 -11.13 -9.42
N ASP A 318 38.89 -10.55 -10.63
CA ASP A 318 39.47 -9.24 -10.90
C ASP A 318 38.80 -8.14 -10.06
N ALA A 319 37.47 -8.17 -9.99
CA ALA A 319 36.69 -7.24 -9.17
C ALA A 319 36.92 -7.44 -7.67
N ARG A 320 37.01 -8.70 -7.21
CA ARG A 320 37.27 -9.02 -5.79
C ARG A 320 38.65 -8.55 -5.34
N ARG A 321 39.68 -8.69 -6.19
CA ARG A 321 41.03 -8.23 -5.88
C ARG A 321 41.05 -6.74 -5.52
N LEU A 322 40.31 -5.91 -6.26
CA LEU A 322 40.21 -4.47 -5.94
C LEU A 322 39.56 -4.24 -4.56
N GLN A 323 38.53 -5.01 -4.21
CA GLN A 323 37.87 -4.94 -2.91
C GLN A 323 38.82 -5.31 -1.76
N GLU A 324 39.63 -6.35 -1.93
CA GLU A 324 40.64 -6.76 -0.95
C GLU A 324 41.73 -5.69 -0.77
N GLU A 325 42.21 -5.11 -1.88
CA GLU A 325 43.20 -4.02 -1.86
C GLU A 325 42.68 -2.79 -1.10
N GLU A 326 41.40 -2.44 -1.25
CA GLU A 326 40.80 -1.28 -0.56
C GLU A 326 40.52 -1.55 0.93
N THR A 327 40.21 -2.80 1.29
CA THR A 327 39.98 -3.19 2.70
C THR A 327 41.23 -2.99 3.57
N GLY A 328 42.42 -3.01 2.97
CA GLY A 328 43.69 -2.69 3.64
C GLY A 328 44.00 -1.20 3.80
N ARG A 329 43.23 -0.29 3.16
CA ARG A 329 43.55 1.15 3.11
C ARG A 329 42.83 1.96 4.18
N VAL A 330 43.59 2.43 5.18
CA VAL A 330 43.15 3.49 6.10
C VAL A 330 43.12 4.82 5.35
N GLY A 331 41.93 5.42 5.19
CA GLY A 331 41.70 6.54 4.28
C GLY A 331 40.96 7.74 4.90
N PRO A 332 40.78 8.84 4.12
CA PRO A 332 40.13 10.08 4.53
C PRO A 332 38.60 9.91 4.68
N SER A 333 37.85 11.03 4.77
CA SER A 333 36.42 11.05 5.06
C SER A 333 35.57 10.05 4.24
N GLN A 334 34.54 9.48 4.86
CA GLN A 334 33.79 8.32 4.34
C GLN A 334 33.11 8.57 2.97
N ALA A 335 32.51 9.75 2.76
CA ALA A 335 31.72 10.01 1.55
C ALA A 335 32.59 10.09 0.28
N GLU A 336 33.72 10.80 0.34
CA GLU A 336 34.66 10.90 -0.78
C GLU A 336 35.32 9.56 -1.06
N ALA A 337 35.64 8.80 -0.01
CA ALA A 337 36.20 7.45 -0.13
C ALA A 337 35.21 6.50 -0.81
N GLY A 338 33.91 6.59 -0.48
CA GLY A 338 32.83 5.81 -1.12
C GLY A 338 32.70 6.10 -2.61
N ALA A 339 32.63 7.39 -2.97
CA ALA A 339 32.53 7.80 -4.37
C ALA A 339 33.74 7.33 -5.18
N ARG A 340 34.96 7.58 -4.69
CA ARG A 340 36.20 7.19 -5.37
C ARG A 340 36.29 5.67 -5.53
N TYR A 341 35.98 4.91 -4.48
CA TYR A 341 35.98 3.44 -4.56
C TYR A 341 35.02 2.94 -5.64
N ALA A 342 33.78 3.45 -5.66
CA ALA A 342 32.81 3.05 -6.67
C ALA A 342 33.26 3.46 -8.08
N GLU A 343 33.98 4.57 -8.25
CA GLU A 343 34.57 4.96 -9.53
C GLU A 343 35.71 4.02 -9.96
N GLU A 344 36.62 3.65 -9.04
CA GLU A 344 37.70 2.69 -9.30
C GLU A 344 37.13 1.30 -9.66
N ALA A 345 36.13 0.82 -8.92
CA ALA A 345 35.45 -0.43 -9.20
C ALA A 345 34.74 -0.42 -10.56
N PHE A 346 34.05 0.67 -10.89
CA PHE A 346 33.42 0.81 -12.20
C PHE A 346 34.46 0.93 -13.33
N ALA A 347 35.63 1.52 -13.09
CA ALA A 347 36.68 1.66 -14.09
C ALA A 347 37.28 0.32 -14.55
N LEU A 348 37.24 -0.73 -13.71
CA LEU A 348 37.61 -2.10 -14.12
C LEU A 348 36.79 -2.56 -15.34
N ALA A 349 35.52 -2.21 -15.38
CA ALA A 349 34.59 -2.52 -16.45
C ALA A 349 34.78 -1.67 -17.72
N LEU A 350 35.68 -0.68 -17.71
CA LEU A 350 35.99 0.17 -18.87
C LEU A 350 37.37 -0.12 -19.47
N ALA A 351 38.28 -0.72 -18.69
CA ALA A 351 39.70 -0.84 -19.04
C ALA A 351 40.13 -2.23 -19.53
N ALA A 352 39.28 -3.24 -19.34
CA ALA A 352 39.45 -4.57 -19.93
C ALA A 352 39.01 -4.58 -21.41
#